data_AF-A0A0E0BTJ7-F1
#
_entry.id   AF-A0A0E0BTJ7-F1
#
_cell.length_a   1.000
_cell.length_b   1.000
_cell.length_c   1.000
_cell.angle_alpha   90.00
_cell.angle_beta   90.00
_cell.angle_gamma   90.00
#
_symmetry.space_group_name_H-M   'P 1'
#
loop_
_entity.id
_entity.type
_entity.pdbx_description
1 polymer ?
#
loop_
_entity_poly.entity_id
_entity_poly.type
_entity_poly.pdbx_seq_one_letter_code
_entity_poly.pdbx_strand_id
1 'polypeptide(L)'
;MGKRLSFMNAYLAEDCNPVRCWVVAAAVAFVTLIVLGVGSVDDTPVELPKKLYIGPPSAKTIQLPDGRHLAYKEQGVTADRARFSLIAPHYFLSSRLAGIPGIKPSLLEKFGARLVIIN
;
A
#
# COMPACT_ATOMS: atom_id res chain seq x y z
N MET A 1 -3.62 18.07 -35.00
CA MET A 1 -3.84 18.09 -33.53
C MET A 1 -2.94 17.13 -32.73
N GLY A 2 -2.42 16.02 -33.31
CA GLY A 2 -1.77 14.94 -32.52
C GLY A 2 -0.32 15.11 -32.04
N LYS A 3 0.41 16.17 -32.41
CA LYS A 3 1.84 16.32 -32.02
C LYS A 3 2.04 16.85 -30.59
N ARG A 4 1.08 17.60 -30.04
CA ARG A 4 1.24 18.39 -28.81
C ARG A 4 1.21 17.57 -27.51
N LEU A 5 0.68 16.34 -27.55
CA LEU A 5 0.59 15.45 -26.37
C LEU A 5 1.48 14.19 -26.49
N SER A 6 2.23 14.06 -27.59
CA SER A 6 3.09 12.89 -27.82
C SER A 6 4.21 12.75 -26.79
N PHE A 7 4.64 13.86 -26.17
CA PHE A 7 5.62 13.84 -25.07
C PHE A 7 5.13 13.01 -23.87
N MET A 8 3.80 12.89 -23.68
CA MET A 8 3.24 12.14 -22.56
C MET A 8 3.50 10.64 -22.70
N ASN A 9 3.73 10.14 -23.93
CA ASN A 9 4.08 8.74 -24.17
C ASN A 9 5.41 8.34 -23.49
N ALA A 10 6.28 9.31 -23.16
CA ALA A 10 7.51 9.05 -22.43
C ALA A 10 7.27 8.59 -20.98
N TYR A 11 6.06 8.76 -20.44
CA TYR A 11 5.67 8.28 -19.11
C TYR A 11 5.06 6.87 -19.12
N LEU A 12 4.88 6.27 -20.29
CA LEU A 12 4.37 4.91 -20.43
C LEU A 12 5.51 3.90 -20.28
N ALA A 13 5.18 2.68 -19.83
CA ALA A 13 6.14 1.58 -19.85
C ALA A 13 6.63 1.30 -21.27
N GLU A 14 7.92 1.02 -21.42
CA GLU A 14 8.64 0.94 -22.71
C GLU A 14 8.02 -0.07 -23.68
N ASP A 15 7.43 -1.16 -23.17
CA ASP A 15 6.78 -2.21 -23.96
C ASP A 15 5.27 -2.00 -24.22
N CYS A 16 4.70 -0.87 -23.79
CA CYS A 16 3.26 -0.66 -23.91
C CYS A 16 2.89 0.04 -25.22
N ASN A 17 1.93 -0.53 -25.97
CA ASN A 17 1.29 0.19 -27.07
C ASN A 17 0.64 1.49 -26.53
N PRO A 18 1.05 2.69 -27.00
CA PRO A 18 0.63 3.96 -26.43
C PRO A 18 -0.89 4.15 -26.42
N VAL A 19 -1.58 3.73 -27.48
CA VAL A 19 -3.04 3.87 -27.59
C VAL A 19 -3.73 3.02 -26.52
N ARG A 20 -3.30 1.76 -26.36
CA ARG A 20 -3.87 0.85 -25.36
C ARG A 20 -3.63 1.36 -23.95
N CYS A 21 -2.41 1.84 -23.67
CA CYS A 21 -2.06 2.40 -22.37
C CYS A 21 -2.91 3.63 -22.01
N TRP A 22 -3.08 4.57 -22.94
CA TRP A 22 -3.91 5.76 -22.71
C TRP A 22 -5.39 5.43 -22.56
N VAL A 23 -5.92 4.46 -23.31
CA VAL A 23 -7.31 4.01 -23.15
C VAL A 23 -7.54 3.41 -21.76
N VAL A 24 -6.62 2.57 -21.27
CA VAL A 24 -6.72 2.01 -19.91
C VAL A 24 -6.61 3.11 -18.86
N ALA A 25 -5.65 4.03 -19.00
CA ALA A 25 -5.50 5.15 -18.07
C ALA A 25 -6.75 6.04 -18.02
N ALA A 26 -7.34 6.35 -19.18
CA ALA A 26 -8.58 7.12 -19.26
C ALA A 26 -9.77 6.38 -18.65
N ALA A 27 -9.88 5.07 -18.87
CA ALA A 27 -10.94 4.25 -18.28
C ALA A 27 -10.83 4.20 -16.75
N VAL A 28 -9.63 3.99 -16.21
CA VAL A 28 -9.39 4.01 -14.76
C VAL A 28 -9.72 5.39 -14.17
N ALA A 29 -9.21 6.47 -14.79
CA ALA A 29 -9.49 7.84 -14.33
C ALA A 29 -10.99 8.16 -14.36
N PHE A 30 -11.71 7.71 -15.38
CA PHE A 30 -13.16 7.89 -15.50
C PHE A 30 -13.92 7.12 -14.40
N VAL A 31 -13.57 5.86 -14.14
CA VAL A 31 -14.15 5.08 -13.04
C VAL A 31 -13.88 5.76 -11.70
N THR A 32 -12.65 6.22 -11.45
CA THR A 32 -12.31 6.96 -10.23
C THR A 32 -13.13 8.24 -10.10
N LEU A 33 -13.30 9.02 -11.18
CA LEU A 33 -14.13 10.23 -11.17
C LEU A 33 -15.60 9.94 -10.91
N ILE A 34 -16.15 8.85 -11.45
CA ILE A 34 -17.52 8.41 -11.12
C ILE A 34 -17.63 8.09 -9.63
N VAL A 35 -16.71 7.29 -9.09
CA VAL A 35 -16.73 6.90 -7.67
C VAL A 35 -16.64 8.14 -6.76
N LEU A 36 -15.77 9.10 -7.09
CA LEU A 36 -15.63 10.34 -6.32
C LEU A 36 -16.83 11.29 -6.49
N GLY A 37 -17.40 11.36 -7.71
CA GLY A 37 -18.54 12.22 -8.02
C GLY A 37 -19.87 11.72 -7.44
N VAL A 38 -20.06 10.40 -7.39
CA VAL A 38 -21.24 9.77 -6.77
C VAL A 38 -21.24 9.95 -5.24
N GLY A 39 -20.08 10.19 -4.62
CA GLY A 39 -19.96 10.47 -3.18
C GLY A 39 -20.05 11.94 -2.78
N SER A 40 -20.34 12.88 -3.69
CA SER A 40 -20.31 14.33 -3.40
C SER A 40 -21.67 14.99 -3.18
N VAL A 41 -22.72 14.23 -2.86
CA VAL A 41 -23.95 14.81 -2.29
C VAL A 41 -24.23 14.11 -0.97
N ASP A 42 -23.69 14.68 0.09
CA ASP A 42 -24.17 14.50 1.45
C ASP A 42 -23.89 15.81 2.19
N ASP A 43 -24.90 16.68 2.29
CA ASP A 43 -24.99 17.67 3.37
C ASP A 43 -25.25 16.92 4.69
N THR A 44 -24.31 16.07 5.09
CA THR A 44 -24.36 15.44 6.40
C THR A 44 -23.91 16.47 7.44
N PRO A 45 -24.74 16.79 8.45
CA PRO A 45 -24.32 17.67 9.54
C PRO A 45 -23.08 17.06 10.19
N VAL A 46 -22.06 17.91 10.41
CA VAL A 46 -20.76 17.55 10.99
C VAL A 46 -20.95 16.59 12.15
N GLU A 47 -20.67 15.30 11.92
CA GLU A 47 -20.70 14.30 12.97
C GLU A 47 -19.60 14.69 13.96
N LEU A 48 -20.02 15.05 15.19
CA LEU A 48 -19.14 15.34 16.33
C LEU A 48 -18.00 14.31 16.36
N PRO A 49 -16.72 14.72 16.54
CA PRO A 49 -15.58 13.81 16.43
C PRO A 49 -15.86 12.55 17.24
N LYS A 50 -16.11 11.45 16.53
CA LYS A 50 -16.43 10.15 17.10
C LYS A 50 -15.34 9.88 18.12
N LYS A 51 -15.72 9.86 19.40
CA LYS A 51 -14.81 9.67 20.52
C LYS A 51 -13.94 8.47 20.18
N LEU A 52 -12.69 8.76 19.78
CA LEU A 52 -11.78 7.75 19.25
C LEU A 52 -11.44 6.90 20.48
N TYR A 53 -12.11 5.77 20.62
CA TYR A 53 -11.65 4.74 21.53
C TYR A 53 -10.30 4.32 20.98
N ILE A 54 -9.24 4.95 21.49
CA ILE A 54 -7.88 4.52 21.28
C ILE A 54 -7.82 3.16 21.96
N GLY A 55 -8.15 2.12 21.20
CA GLY A 55 -7.93 0.75 21.63
C GLY A 55 -6.46 0.58 21.99
N PRO A 56 -6.11 -0.47 22.77
CA PRO A 56 -4.71 -0.79 23.01
C PRO A 56 -3.96 -0.86 21.67
N PRO A 57 -2.67 -0.45 21.62
CA PRO A 57 -1.92 -0.34 20.37
C PRO A 57 -2.07 -1.60 19.53
N SER A 58 -2.76 -1.50 18.40
CA SER A 58 -3.09 -2.64 17.54
C SER A 58 -1.91 -3.11 16.67
N ALA A 59 -0.75 -2.47 16.82
CA ALA A 59 0.43 -2.65 15.99
C ALA A 59 1.72 -2.47 16.80
N LYS A 60 2.75 -3.25 16.47
CA LYS A 60 4.11 -2.85 16.82
C LYS A 60 4.49 -1.63 15.97
N THR A 61 5.16 -0.66 16.59
CA THR A 61 5.63 0.55 15.91
C THR A 61 7.10 0.83 16.23
N ILE A 62 7.76 1.57 15.34
CA ILE A 62 9.05 2.20 15.59
C ILE A 62 8.90 3.71 15.38
N GLN A 63 9.50 4.51 16.26
CA GLN A 63 9.51 5.96 16.12
C GLN A 63 10.65 6.38 15.19
N LEU A 64 10.33 7.19 14.20
CA LEU A 64 11.28 7.78 13.26
C LEU A 64 11.92 9.04 13.89
N PRO A 65 13.07 9.51 13.39
CA PRO A 65 13.75 10.69 13.93
C PRO A 65 12.90 11.98 13.95
N ASP A 66 11.89 12.07 13.10
CA ASP A 66 10.95 13.20 13.02
C ASP A 66 9.72 13.05 13.95
N GLY A 67 9.70 12.02 14.79
CA GLY A 67 8.63 11.75 15.74
C GLY A 67 7.45 10.95 15.19
N ARG A 68 7.39 10.67 13.88
CA ARG A 68 6.34 9.82 13.30
C ARG A 68 6.52 8.35 13.70
N HIS A 69 5.42 7.59 13.72
CA HIS A 69 5.45 6.16 14.01
C HIS A 69 5.25 5.33 12.74
N LEU A 70 6.17 4.41 12.48
CA LEU A 70 6.07 3.41 11.42
C LEU A 70 5.52 2.11 12.01
N ALA A 71 4.38 1.64 11.52
CA ALA A 71 3.77 0.40 11.99
C ALA A 71 4.29 -0.80 11.20
N TYR A 72 4.52 -1.92 11.87
CA TYR A 72 5.03 -3.12 11.21
C TYR A 72 4.44 -4.41 11.78
N LYS A 73 4.58 -5.49 11.01
CA LYS A 73 4.24 -6.87 11.40
C LYS A 73 5.45 -7.77 11.17
N GLU A 74 5.73 -8.63 12.14
CA GLU A 74 6.80 -9.62 12.03
C GLU A 74 6.23 -11.02 11.84
N GLN A 75 6.93 -11.85 11.06
CA GLN A 75 6.63 -13.26 10.82
C GLN A 75 7.93 -14.09 10.77
N GLY A 76 7.83 -15.36 11.13
CA GLY A 76 8.97 -16.28 11.19
C GLY A 76 9.69 -16.22 12.54
N VAL A 77 11.01 -16.38 12.53
CA VAL A 77 11.80 -16.39 13.78
C VAL A 77 12.07 -14.98 14.30
N THR A 78 12.43 -14.88 15.58
CA THR A 78 12.83 -13.62 16.23
C THR A 78 14.16 -13.11 15.68
N ALA A 79 14.44 -11.81 15.86
CA ALA A 79 15.61 -11.15 15.29
C ALA A 79 16.95 -11.77 15.75
N ASP A 80 17.02 -12.23 17.01
CA ASP A 80 18.19 -12.90 17.59
C ASP A 80 18.46 -14.30 17.00
N ARG A 81 17.43 -14.95 16.44
CA ARG A 81 17.52 -16.30 15.85
C ARG A 81 17.53 -16.30 14.33
N ALA A 82 17.34 -15.13 13.72
CA ALA A 82 17.20 -15.00 12.28
C ALA A 82 18.55 -15.19 11.60
N ARG A 83 18.64 -16.21 10.73
CA ARG A 83 19.73 -16.35 9.75
C ARG A 83 19.62 -15.30 8.64
N PHE A 84 18.39 -14.94 8.30
CA PHE A 84 18.07 -13.94 7.28
C PHE A 84 16.95 -13.03 7.80
N SER A 85 17.12 -11.72 7.63
CA SER A 85 16.06 -10.73 7.90
C SER A 85 15.67 -10.03 6.60
N LEU A 86 14.39 -10.07 6.27
CA LEU A 86 13.82 -9.42 5.09
C LEU A 86 12.86 -8.33 5.51
N ILE A 87 12.95 -7.17 4.84
CA ILE A 87 11.99 -6.07 4.97
C ILE A 87 11.14 -6.04 3.71
N ALA A 88 9.83 -6.11 3.87
CA ALA A 88 8.86 -6.09 2.79
C ALA A 88 7.97 -4.84 2.91
N PRO A 89 8.16 -3.80 2.09
CA PRO A 89 7.14 -2.76 1.94
C PRO A 89 5.88 -3.37 1.33
N HIS A 90 4.72 -2.92 1.78
CA HIS A 90 3.46 -3.31 1.17
C HIS A 90 3.24 -2.52 -0.14
N TYR A 91 2.46 -3.08 -1.05
CA TYR A 91 2.09 -2.42 -2.31
C TYR A 91 1.12 -1.25 -2.06
N PHE A 92 1.05 -0.31 -3.01
CA PHE A 92 0.09 0.80 -2.96
C PHE A 92 -1.35 0.30 -2.68
N LEU A 93 -2.07 0.99 -1.79
CA LEU A 93 -3.42 0.62 -1.29
C LEU A 93 -3.49 -0.70 -0.48
N SER A 94 -2.36 -1.26 -0.06
CA SER A 94 -2.33 -2.47 0.78
C SER A 94 -2.05 -2.14 2.26
N SER A 95 -1.70 -3.14 3.06
CA SER A 95 -1.21 -2.95 4.43
C SER A 95 -0.26 -4.06 4.85
N ARG A 96 0.39 -3.88 6.00
CA ARG A 96 1.23 -4.87 6.69
C ARG A 96 0.55 -6.21 6.98
N LEU A 97 -0.79 -6.27 6.88
CA LEU A 97 -1.57 -7.48 7.10
C LEU A 97 -1.67 -8.35 5.85
N ALA A 98 -1.48 -7.79 4.66
CA ALA A 98 -1.61 -8.54 3.40
C ALA A 98 -0.53 -9.62 3.26
N GLY A 99 0.66 -9.41 3.85
CA GLY A 99 1.76 -10.37 3.79
C GLY A 99 2.30 -10.58 2.37
N ILE A 100 3.11 -11.63 2.23
CA ILE A 100 3.57 -12.10 0.92
C ILE A 100 2.75 -13.35 0.57
N PRO A 101 1.91 -13.31 -0.48
CA PRO A 101 1.13 -14.46 -0.90
C PRO A 101 2.00 -15.70 -1.14
N GLY A 102 1.51 -16.86 -0.71
CA GLY A 102 2.19 -18.14 -0.91
C GLY A 102 3.29 -18.48 0.12
N ILE A 103 3.69 -17.54 0.98
CA ILE A 103 4.67 -17.82 2.05
C ILE A 103 3.95 -18.34 3.29
N LYS A 104 4.27 -19.58 3.68
CA LYS A 104 3.79 -20.19 4.93
C LYS A 104 4.69 -19.78 6.10
N PRO A 105 4.15 -19.49 7.30
CA PRO A 105 4.95 -19.17 8.48
C PRO A 105 5.98 -20.27 8.83
N SER A 106 5.59 -21.54 8.72
CA SER A 106 6.47 -22.68 8.98
C SER A 106 7.67 -22.76 8.02
N LEU A 107 7.55 -22.20 6.82
CA LEU A 107 8.68 -22.11 5.89
C LEU A 107 9.70 -21.09 6.40
N LEU A 108 9.23 -19.93 6.87
CA LEU A 108 10.10 -18.91 7.45
C LEU A 108 10.86 -19.48 8.66
N GLU A 109 10.17 -20.22 9.54
CA GLU A 109 10.81 -20.89 10.67
C GLU A 109 11.87 -21.91 10.24
N LYS A 110 11.54 -22.80 9.29
CA LYS A 110 12.45 -23.83 8.78
C LYS A 110 13.75 -23.24 8.23
N PHE A 111 13.67 -22.11 7.55
CA PHE A 111 14.83 -21.42 6.98
C PHE A 111 15.51 -20.46 7.96
N GLY A 112 14.97 -20.28 9.17
CA GLY A 112 15.45 -19.28 10.13
C GLY A 112 15.31 -17.86 9.59
N ALA A 113 14.27 -17.59 8.80
CA ALA A 113 14.00 -16.28 8.22
C ALA A 113 13.07 -15.47 9.12
N ARG A 114 13.38 -14.19 9.26
CA ARG A 114 12.51 -13.16 9.84
C ARG A 114 12.01 -12.26 8.72
N LEU A 115 10.70 -12.12 8.61
CA LEU A 115 10.04 -11.23 7.66
C LEU A 115 9.40 -10.07 8.42
N VAL A 116 9.76 -8.84 8.05
CA VAL A 116 9.20 -7.60 8.61
C VAL A 116 8.42 -6.87 7.52
N ILE A 117 7.13 -6.69 7.72
CA ILE A 117 6.24 -6.02 6.76
C ILE A 117 5.89 -4.64 7.30
N ILE A 118 6.23 -3.57 6.56
CA ILE A 118 6.07 -2.18 7.01
C ILE A 118 4.85 -1.51 6.37
N ASN A 119 4.16 -0.65 7.14
CA ASN A 119 3.16 0.32 6.69
C ASN A 119 3.81 1.69 6.48
#